data_AF-A0A5B7Y978-F1
#
_entry.id   AF-A0A5B7Y978-F1
#
_cell.length_a   1.000
_cell.length_b   1.000
_cell.length_c   1.000
_cell.angle_alpha   90.00
_cell.angle_beta   90.00
_cell.angle_gamma   90.00
#
_symmetry.space_group_name_H-M   'P 1'
#
loop_
_entity.id
_entity.type
_entity.pdbx_description
1 polymer ?
#
loop_
_entity_poly.entity_id
_entity_poly.type
_entity_poly.pdbx_seq_one_letter_code
_entity_poly.pdbx_strand_id
1 'polypeptide(L)'
;MPPQDRPDRSGPHRVAFEKNKKIILKTRNTCGICGLPVDKSLKYPHPLSPVIDHIIPINRNGHPSDINNLQLAHWQCNRQKSDKLYADDRSANATVVGNRNLPQSRDWTKYRA
;
A
#
# COMPACT_ATOMS: atom_id res chain seq x y z
N MET A 1 -27.31 -10.75 -7.11
CA MET A 1 -26.24 -10.82 -8.14
C MET A 1 -25.03 -11.48 -7.51
N PRO A 2 -24.38 -12.45 -8.16
CA PRO A 2 -23.09 -12.95 -7.71
C PRO A 2 -22.08 -11.77 -7.66
N PRO A 3 -21.09 -11.79 -6.76
CA PRO A 3 -20.07 -10.76 -6.72
C PRO A 3 -19.41 -10.68 -8.10
N GLN A 4 -19.50 -9.53 -8.76
CA GLN A 4 -18.81 -9.33 -10.03
C GLN A 4 -17.31 -9.43 -9.77
N ASP A 5 -16.64 -10.34 -10.47
CA ASP A 5 -15.20 -10.48 -10.37
C ASP A 5 -14.53 -9.18 -10.77
N ARG A 6 -13.52 -8.81 -9.99
CA ARG A 6 -12.78 -7.57 -10.20
C ARG A 6 -12.15 -7.56 -11.61
N PRO A 7 -12.09 -6.43 -12.32
CA PRO A 7 -11.59 -6.36 -13.70
C PRO A 7 -10.14 -6.86 -13.89
N ASP A 8 -9.32 -6.88 -12.84
CA ASP A 8 -7.98 -7.48 -12.82
C ASP A 8 -7.98 -9.02 -12.93
N ARG A 9 -9.10 -9.66 -12.58
CA ARG A 9 -9.25 -11.13 -12.50
C ARG A 9 -9.92 -11.75 -13.71
N SER A 10 -10.45 -10.94 -14.64
CA SER A 10 -11.23 -11.41 -15.78
C SER A 10 -10.65 -10.99 -17.14
N GLY A 11 -10.73 -11.89 -18.11
CA GLY A 11 -10.51 -11.60 -19.54
C GLY A 11 -9.09 -11.15 -19.95
N PRO A 12 -8.96 -10.27 -20.96
CA PRO A 12 -7.68 -9.89 -21.57
C PRO A 12 -6.78 -9.08 -20.63
N HIS A 13 -7.36 -8.42 -19.63
CA HIS A 13 -6.65 -7.64 -18.62
C HIS A 13 -5.76 -8.53 -17.72
N ARG A 14 -6.17 -9.77 -17.47
CA ARG A 14 -5.39 -10.76 -16.71
C ARG A 14 -4.08 -11.11 -17.42
N VAL A 15 -4.12 -11.33 -18.73
CA VAL A 15 -2.92 -11.70 -19.51
C VAL A 15 -1.89 -10.57 -19.50
N ALA A 16 -2.36 -9.34 -19.70
CA ALA A 16 -1.52 -8.15 -19.60
C ALA A 16 -0.95 -7.95 -18.19
N PHE A 17 -1.76 -8.17 -17.14
CA PHE A 17 -1.31 -8.11 -15.75
C PHE A 17 -0.23 -9.15 -15.45
N GLU A 18 -0.42 -10.42 -15.85
CA GLU A 18 0.57 -11.48 -15.63
C GLU A 18 1.90 -11.20 -16.34
N LYS A 19 1.84 -10.63 -17.55
CA LYS A 19 3.03 -10.18 -18.29
C LYS A 19 3.75 -9.06 -17.53
N ASN A 20 3.02 -8.02 -17.11
CA ASN A 20 3.60 -6.89 -16.39
C ASN A 20 4.14 -7.28 -15.01
N LYS A 21 3.46 -8.19 -14.31
CA LYS A 21 3.93 -8.79 -13.05
C LYS A 21 5.30 -9.44 -13.22
N LYS A 22 5.49 -10.24 -14.28
CA LYS A 22 6.79 -10.88 -14.57
C LYS A 22 7.88 -9.84 -14.86
N ILE A 23 7.54 -8.76 -15.56
CA ILE A 23 8.48 -7.67 -15.87
C ILE A 23 8.89 -6.97 -14.57
N ILE A 24 7.95 -6.52 -13.75
CA ILE A 24 8.21 -5.78 -12.51
C ILE A 24 8.98 -6.63 -11.50
N LEU A 25 8.64 -7.92 -11.37
CA LEU A 25 9.38 -8.84 -10.50
C LEU A 25 10.83 -9.06 -10.95
N LYS A 26 11.16 -8.82 -12.23
CA LYS A 26 12.55 -8.89 -12.72
C LYS A 26 13.26 -7.54 -12.62
N THR A 27 12.60 -6.44 -12.96
CA THR A 27 13.23 -5.13 -13.10
C THR A 27 13.32 -4.35 -11.79
N ARG A 28 12.33 -4.46 -10.90
CA ARG A 28 12.27 -3.71 -9.64
C ARG A 28 12.64 -4.59 -8.45
N ASN A 29 13.29 -4.01 -7.46
CA ASN A 29 13.67 -4.66 -6.19
C ASN A 29 13.26 -3.84 -4.96
N THR A 30 12.75 -2.62 -5.14
CA THR A 30 12.33 -1.72 -4.08
C THR A 30 10.81 -1.67 -3.98
N CYS A 31 10.31 -1.51 -2.75
CA CYS A 31 8.90 -1.32 -2.46
C CYS A 31 8.49 0.13 -2.79
N GLY A 32 7.47 0.31 -3.62
CA GLY A 32 6.96 1.64 -3.99
C GLY A 32 6.19 2.36 -2.87
N ILE A 33 5.89 1.68 -1.76
CA ILE A 33 5.18 2.27 -0.62
C ILE A 33 6.15 2.73 0.47
N CYS A 34 7.09 1.87 0.88
CA CYS A 34 8.02 2.17 1.98
C CYS A 34 9.46 2.49 1.52
N GLY A 35 9.77 2.33 0.23
CA GLY A 35 11.11 2.56 -0.33
C GLY A 35 12.15 1.49 0.00
N LEU A 36 11.84 0.52 0.87
CA LEU A 36 12.78 -0.53 1.29
C LEU A 36 12.88 -1.65 0.25
N PRO A 37 14.02 -2.36 0.18
CA PRO A 37 14.17 -3.52 -0.69
C PRO A 37 13.18 -4.64 -0.32
N VAL A 38 12.68 -5.34 -1.34
CA VAL A 38 11.75 -6.47 -1.21
C VAL A 38 12.52 -7.75 -1.46
N ASP A 39 12.50 -8.66 -0.48
CA ASP A 39 13.06 -9.99 -0.64
C ASP A 39 12.08 -10.88 -1.41
N LYS A 40 12.49 -11.28 -2.63
CA LYS A 40 11.68 -12.09 -3.54
C LYS A 40 11.66 -13.57 -3.18
N SER A 41 12.52 -14.01 -2.25
CA SER A 41 12.55 -15.40 -1.78
C SER A 41 11.38 -15.72 -0.85
N LEU A 42 10.81 -14.70 -0.20
CA LEU A 42 9.73 -14.83 0.75
C LEU A 42 8.42 -15.16 0.05
N LYS A 43 7.78 -16.26 0.48
CA LYS A 43 6.47 -16.68 -0.03
C LYS A 43 5.34 -16.04 0.78
N TYR A 44 4.20 -15.85 0.12
CA TYR A 44 2.94 -15.55 0.81
C TYR A 44 2.65 -16.64 1.86
N PRO A 45 2.18 -16.30 3.09
CA PRO A 45 1.65 -15.02 3.57
C PRO A 45 2.63 -14.15 4.37
N HIS A 46 3.95 -14.26 4.15
CA HIS A 46 4.93 -13.50 4.94
C HIS A 46 4.71 -11.97 4.80
N PRO A 47 4.83 -11.17 5.88
CA PRO A 47 4.61 -9.72 5.85
C PRO A 47 5.44 -8.97 4.81
N LEU A 48 6.70 -9.40 4.64
CA LEU A 48 7.65 -8.84 3.68
C LEU A 48 7.64 -9.56 2.32
N SER A 49 6.66 -10.42 2.06
CA SER A 49 6.55 -11.09 0.76
C SER A 49 6.27 -10.09 -0.38
N PRO A 50 6.79 -10.32 -1.60
CA PRO A 50 6.57 -9.44 -2.74
C PRO A 50 5.13 -9.57 -3.23
N VAL A 51 4.47 -8.42 -3.39
CA VAL A 51 3.16 -8.29 -4.00
C VAL A 51 3.19 -7.20 -5.08
N ILE A 52 2.35 -7.33 -6.10
CA ILE A 52 2.12 -6.27 -7.08
C ILE A 52 0.92 -5.46 -6.62
N ASP A 53 1.15 -4.18 -6.33
CA ASP A 53 0.13 -3.20 -5.94
C ASP A 53 -0.24 -2.31 -7.13
N HIS A 54 -1.50 -1.87 -7.16
CA HIS A 54 -1.96 -0.85 -8.09
C HIS A 54 -1.83 0.51 -7.41
N ILE A 55 -1.04 1.42 -7.98
CA ILE A 55 -0.83 2.77 -7.44
C ILE A 55 -2.18 3.47 -7.27
N ILE A 56 -2.96 3.53 -8.35
CA ILE A 56 -4.33 4.01 -8.38
C ILE A 56 -5.27 2.78 -8.28
N PRO A 57 -6.12 2.70 -7.24
CA PRO A 57 -7.08 1.63 -7.10
C PRO A 57 -8.01 1.57 -8.32
N ILE A 58 -8.36 0.36 -8.75
CA ILE A 58 -9.27 0.13 -9.89
C ILE A 58 -10.62 0.82 -9.64
N ASN A 59 -11.07 0.86 -8.39
CA ASN A 59 -12.32 1.50 -7.98
C ASN A 59 -12.33 3.04 -8.18
N ARG A 60 -11.16 3.65 -8.44
CA ARG A 60 -11.00 5.09 -8.68
C ARG A 60 -10.50 5.38 -10.11
N ASN A 61 -11.00 4.62 -11.10
CA ASN A 61 -10.60 4.73 -12.51
C ASN A 61 -9.13 4.33 -12.81
N GLY A 62 -8.48 3.56 -11.93
CA GLY A 62 -7.16 3.00 -12.23
C GLY A 62 -7.24 1.95 -13.34
N HIS A 63 -6.38 2.06 -14.37
CA HIS A 63 -6.33 1.06 -15.44
C HIS A 63 -5.75 -0.26 -14.86
N PRO A 64 -6.46 -1.40 -14.99
CA PRO A 64 -6.09 -2.66 -14.33
C PRO A 64 -4.88 -3.36 -14.96
N SER A 65 -4.43 -2.91 -16.13
CA SER A 65 -3.35 -3.56 -16.88
C SER A 65 -2.21 -2.62 -17.25
N ASP A 66 -2.22 -1.37 -16.79
CA ASP A 66 -1.15 -0.43 -17.14
C ASP A 66 0.09 -0.70 -16.28
N ILE A 67 1.25 -0.85 -16.91
CA ILE A 67 2.53 -1.05 -16.24
C ILE A 67 2.91 0.15 -15.37
N ASN A 68 2.48 1.35 -15.76
CA ASN A 68 2.73 2.57 -14.98
C ASN A 68 1.90 2.60 -13.70
N ASN A 69 0.73 1.96 -13.71
CA ASN A 69 -0.13 1.85 -12.54
C ASN A 69 0.28 0.68 -11.62
N LEU A 70 1.24 -0.15 -12.00
CA LEU A 70 1.68 -1.31 -11.24
C LEU A 70 3.02 -1.04 -10.55
N GLN A 71 3.11 -1.41 -9.27
CA GLN A 71 4.35 -1.30 -8.50
C GLN A 71 4.63 -2.53 -7.66
N LEU A 72 5.91 -2.78 -7.40
CA LEU A 72 6.33 -3.79 -6.44
C LEU A 72 6.12 -3.22 -5.03
N ALA A 73 5.49 -4.00 -4.16
CA ALA A 73 5.29 -3.65 -2.77
C ALA A 73 5.50 -4.86 -1.85
N HIS A 74 5.70 -4.63 -0.55
CA HIS A 74 5.56 -5.70 0.44
C HIS A 74 4.07 -5.99 0.69
N TRP A 75 3.75 -7.23 1.02
CA TRP A 75 2.38 -7.64 1.35
C TRP A 75 1.76 -6.82 2.48
N GLN A 76 2.52 -6.59 3.56
CA GLN A 76 2.06 -5.78 4.68
C GLN A 76 1.82 -4.32 4.28
N CYS A 77 2.74 -3.71 3.51
CA CYS A 77 2.58 -2.34 3.04
C CYS A 77 1.34 -2.18 2.16
N ASN A 78 1.12 -3.13 1.24
CA ASN A 78 -0.09 -3.17 0.41
C ASN A 78 -1.37 -3.29 1.25
N ARG A 79 -1.35 -4.15 2.28
CA ARG A 79 -2.49 -4.32 3.19
C ARG A 79 -2.78 -3.06 4.01
N GLN A 80 -1.74 -2.33 4.42
CA GLN A 80 -1.88 -1.04 5.11
C GLN A 80 -2.39 0.08 4.19
N LYS A 81 -1.96 0.08 2.91
CA LYS A 81 -2.41 1.02 1.86
C LYS A 81 -3.91 0.93 1.62
N SER A 82 -4.41 -0.28 1.37
CA SER A 82 -5.82 -0.50 1.01
C SER A 82 -6.26 0.45 -0.14
N ASP A 83 -7.49 0.97 -0.11
CA ASP A 83 -8.02 1.88 -1.14
C ASP A 83 -7.61 3.36 -0.95
N LYS A 84 -6.65 3.63 -0.06
CA LYS A 84 -6.16 4.99 0.18
C LYS A 84 -5.17 5.35 -0.91
N LEU A 85 -5.52 6.36 -1.72
CA LEU A 85 -4.53 7.10 -2.49
C LEU A 85 -3.68 7.86 -1.47
N TYR A 86 -2.44 7.44 -1.25
CA TYR A 86 -1.47 8.26 -0.52
C TYR A 86 -1.19 9.51 -1.36
N ALA A 87 -2.05 10.52 -1.23
CA ALA A 87 -1.67 11.88 -1.57
C ALA A 87 -0.59 12.27 -0.55
N ASP A 88 0.67 12.10 -0.95
CA ASP A 88 1.87 12.62 -0.30
C ASP A 88 1.72 12.81 1.23
N ASP A 89 1.84 11.71 1.99
CA ASP A 89 1.84 11.74 3.47
C ASP A 89 3.10 12.45 4.03
N ARG A 90 3.88 13.14 3.17
CA ARG A 90 4.91 14.10 3.58
C ARG A 90 4.38 15.23 4.46
N SER A 91 3.05 15.40 4.59
CA SER A 91 2.44 16.37 5.51
C SER A 91 1.98 15.80 6.88
N ALA A 92 2.17 14.51 7.17
CA ALA A 92 1.70 13.91 8.43
C ALA A 92 2.63 14.10 9.64
N ASN A 93 3.61 15.00 9.55
CA ASN A 93 4.25 15.59 10.72
C ASN A 93 3.46 16.77 11.31
N ALA A 94 2.21 16.99 10.90
CA ALA A 94 1.26 17.71 11.74
C ALA A 94 0.77 16.72 12.81
N THR A 95 1.37 16.78 14.01
CA THR A 95 0.86 16.10 15.20
C THR A 95 -0.61 16.49 15.39
N VAL A 96 -1.53 15.67 14.86
CA VAL A 96 -2.95 15.84 15.12
C VAL A 96 -3.15 15.54 16.60
N VAL A 97 -3.33 16.60 17.39
CA VAL A 97 -3.65 16.50 18.81
C VAL A 97 -5.02 15.82 18.92
N GLY A 98 -5.01 14.50 19.10
CA GLY A 98 -6.20 13.71 19.42
C GLY A 98 -6.35 13.52 20.93
N ASN A 99 -7.47 12.97 21.38
CA ASN A 99 -7.73 12.68 22.81
C ASN A 99 -6.65 11.82 23.50
N ARG A 100 -5.81 11.11 22.74
CA ARG A 100 -4.68 10.31 23.26
C ARG A 100 -3.40 11.11 23.48
N ASN A 101 -3.30 12.29 22.87
CA ASN A 101 -2.15 13.21 22.92
C ASN A 101 -2.62 14.62 23.32
N LEU A 102 -3.71 14.72 24.07
CA LEU A 102 -4.21 15.99 24.56
C LEU A 102 -3.22 16.53 25.61
N PRO A 103 -2.64 17.71 25.42
CA PRO A 103 -1.76 18.29 26.43
C PRO A 103 -2.53 18.43 27.74
N GLN A 104 -2.03 17.79 28.79
CA GLN A 104 -2.65 17.89 30.11
C GLN A 104 -2.52 19.33 30.59
N SER A 105 -3.63 19.93 31.03
CA SER A 105 -3.65 21.31 31.52
C SER A 105 -2.86 21.51 32.82
N ARG A 106 -2.56 20.42 33.55
CA ARG A 106 -1.77 20.43 34.78
C ARG A 106 -0.82 19.24 34.79
N ASP A 107 0.42 19.52 35.16
CA ASP A 107 1.44 18.49 35.38
C ASP A 107 1.27 17.92 36.79
N TRP A 108 0.64 16.76 36.88
CA TRP A 108 0.35 16.07 38.14
C TRP A 108 1.62 15.58 38.85
N THR A 109 2.75 15.44 38.15
CA THR A 109 4.02 15.06 38.78
C THR A 109 4.64 16.20 39.60
N LYS A 110 4.23 17.45 39.32
CA LYS A 110 4.65 18.64 40.06
C LYS A 110 3.61 19.12 41.06
N TYR A 111 2.45 18.47 41.14
CA TYR A 111 1.42 18.81 42.10
C TYR A 111 1.81 18.29 43.49
N ARG A 112 2.52 19.13 44.25
CA ARG A 112 2.71 18.95 45.69
C ARG A 112 1.51 19.55 46.42
N ALA A 113 0.90 18.73 47.28
CA ALA A 113 -0.14 19.13 48.22
C ALA A 113 0.42 20.07 49.30
#